data_AF-A0A504KRV8-F1
#
_entry.id   AF-A0A504KRV8-F1
#
_cell.length_a   1.000
_cell.length_b   1.000
_cell.length_c   1.000
_cell.angle_alpha   90.00
_cell.angle_beta   90.00
_cell.angle_gamma   90.00
#
_symmetry.space_group_name_H-M   'P 1'
#
loop_
_entity.id
_entity.type
_entity.pdbx_description
1 polymer ?
#
loop_
_entity_poly.entity_id
_entity_poly.type
_entity_poly.pdbx_seq_one_letter_code
_entity_poly.pdbx_strand_id
1 'polypeptide(L)'
;FSVQAGSGLPGALERVKALMQHPAFNIKNPNKVRALVGAFAGQNLINFHAADGSGYRFLADLVIQLNGFNPQIASRQLAPLTRWRKYD
;
A
#
# COMPACT_ATOMS: atom_id res chain seq x y z
N PHE A 1 9.48 2.00 7.83
CA PHE A 1 8.18 1.66 7.20
C PHE A 1 8.21 0.25 6.63
N SER A 2 9.12 -0.11 5.72
CA SER A 2 9.06 -1.38 4.98
C SER A 2 8.99 -2.65 5.85
N VAL A 3 9.81 -2.73 6.91
CA VAL A 3 9.79 -3.89 7.84
C VAL A 3 8.42 -4.09 8.46
N GLN A 4 7.77 -3.01 8.90
CA GLN A 4 6.44 -3.08 9.52
C GLN A 4 5.34 -3.37 8.48
N ALA A 5 5.45 -2.77 7.28
CA ALA A 5 4.46 -2.93 6.22
C ALA A 5 4.49 -4.32 5.57
N GLY A 6 5.68 -4.90 5.42
CA GLY A 6 5.93 -6.23 4.88
C GLY A 6 5.65 -7.37 5.87
N SER A 7 5.33 -7.07 7.14
CA SER A 7 5.07 -8.09 8.15
C SER A 7 3.73 -8.79 7.90
N GLY A 8 3.76 -10.11 7.71
CA GLY A 8 2.56 -10.94 7.52
C GLY A 8 1.68 -11.12 8.75
N LEU A 9 2.02 -10.49 9.89
CA LEU A 9 1.23 -10.60 11.12
C LEU A 9 -0.18 -10.00 10.94
N PRO A 10 -1.19 -10.52 11.67
CA PRO A 10 -2.54 -9.95 11.66
C PRO A 10 -2.55 -8.45 11.98
N GLY A 11 -3.52 -7.73 11.42
CA GLY A 11 -3.69 -6.28 11.62
C GLY A 11 -2.66 -5.43 10.87
N ALA A 12 -2.00 -5.97 9.83
CA ALA A 12 -1.00 -5.23 9.07
C ALA A 12 -1.58 -3.97 8.38
N LEU A 13 -2.81 -4.04 7.86
CA LEU A 13 -3.45 -2.88 7.22
C LEU A 13 -3.66 -1.73 8.22
N GLU A 14 -4.15 -2.02 9.42
CA GLU A 14 -4.34 -1.01 10.47
C GLU A 14 -3.01 -0.40 10.91
N ARG A 15 -1.95 -1.23 11.01
CA ARG A 15 -0.59 -0.76 11.26
C ARG A 15 -0.09 0.18 10.15
N VAL A 16 -0.37 -0.15 8.89
CA VAL A 16 -0.02 0.68 7.73
C VAL A 16 -0.76 2.01 7.78
N LYS A 17 -2.07 2.02 8.04
CA LYS A 17 -2.87 3.25 8.21
C LYS A 17 -2.34 4.11 9.36
N ALA A 18 -2.00 3.50 10.50
CA ALA A 18 -1.40 4.22 11.63
C ALA A 18 -0.03 4.83 11.25
N LEU A 19 0.81 4.10 10.51
CA LEU A 19 2.10 4.59 10.03
C LEU A 19 1.96 5.73 9.01
N MET A 20 0.84 5.86 8.31
CA MET A 20 0.57 7.02 7.45
C MET A 20 0.35 8.32 8.24
N GLN A 21 -0.01 8.22 9.51
CA GLN A 21 -0.14 9.36 10.42
C GLN A 21 1.16 9.65 11.19
N HIS A 22 2.21 8.85 10.99
CA HIS A 22 3.46 9.01 11.71
C HIS A 22 4.19 10.29 11.25
N PRO A 23 4.81 11.08 12.15
CA PRO A 23 5.49 12.33 11.78
C PRO A 23 6.59 12.19 10.72
N ALA A 24 7.25 11.02 10.68
CA ALA A 24 8.27 10.70 9.68
C ALA A 24 7.72 10.21 8.32
N PHE A 25 6.39 10.10 8.17
CA PHE A 25 5.72 9.77 6.92
C PHE A 25 5.24 11.04 6.22
N ASN A 26 5.44 11.09 4.92
CA ASN A 26 4.92 12.16 4.08
C ASN A 26 4.51 11.54 2.74
N ILE A 27 3.22 11.65 2.40
CA ILE A 27 2.65 11.10 1.17
C ILE A 27 3.21 11.76 -0.10
N LYS A 28 3.73 12.99 -0.01
CA LYS A 28 4.40 13.67 -1.13
C LYS A 28 5.81 13.15 -1.39
N ASN A 29 6.39 12.36 -0.48
CA ASN A 29 7.72 11.77 -0.66
C ASN A 29 7.61 10.37 -1.29
N PRO A 30 8.05 10.17 -2.56
CA PRO A 30 7.95 8.89 -3.25
C PRO A 30 8.61 7.73 -2.48
N ASN A 31 9.73 8.00 -1.81
CA ASN A 31 10.46 6.97 -1.05
C ASN A 31 9.66 6.51 0.16
N LYS A 32 8.93 7.41 0.83
CA LYS A 32 8.08 7.07 1.97
C LYS A 32 6.85 6.29 1.54
N VAL A 33 6.19 6.71 0.46
CA VAL A 33 5.06 5.96 -0.13
C VAL A 33 5.49 4.56 -0.53
N ARG A 34 6.60 4.43 -1.28
CA ARG A 34 7.14 3.11 -1.67
C ARG A 34 7.48 2.24 -0.47
N ALA A 35 8.13 2.82 0.54
CA ALA A 35 8.55 2.08 1.73
C ALA A 35 7.38 1.65 2.64
N LEU A 36 6.21 2.29 2.55
CA LEU A 36 5.05 1.91 3.34
C LEU A 36 4.03 1.14 2.51
N VAL A 37 3.43 1.81 1.53
CA VAL A 37 2.32 1.29 0.73
C VAL A 37 2.84 0.25 -0.26
N GLY A 38 3.91 0.57 -0.98
CA GLY A 38 4.50 -0.35 -1.94
C GLY A 38 5.01 -1.63 -1.27
N ALA A 39 5.55 -1.53 -0.05
CA ALA A 39 5.94 -2.69 0.75
C ALA A 39 4.72 -3.51 1.21
N PHE A 40 3.64 -2.87 1.68
CA PHE A 40 2.40 -3.57 2.02
C PHE A 40 1.83 -4.34 0.82
N ALA A 41 1.59 -3.65 -0.29
CA ALA A 41 0.96 -4.25 -1.46
C ALA A 41 1.87 -5.24 -2.22
N GLY A 42 3.20 -5.07 -2.15
CA GLY A 42 4.16 -5.90 -2.89
C GLY A 42 4.83 -7.01 -2.10
N GLN A 43 4.91 -6.91 -0.78
CA GLN A 43 5.62 -7.87 0.08
C GLN A 43 4.67 -8.58 1.05
N ASN A 44 3.62 -7.91 1.52
CA ASN A 44 2.65 -8.48 2.45
C ASN A 44 1.41 -9.02 1.72
N LEU A 45 1.63 -10.03 0.88
CA LEU A 45 0.60 -10.56 0.00
C LEU A 45 -0.60 -11.13 0.77
N ILE A 46 -0.37 -11.76 1.93
CA ILE A 46 -1.44 -12.36 2.74
C ILE A 46 -2.43 -11.31 3.27
N ASN A 47 -1.95 -10.14 3.68
CA ASN A 47 -2.82 -9.06 4.16
C ASN A 47 -3.31 -8.16 3.02
N PHE A 48 -2.55 -8.03 1.93
CA PHE A 48 -2.98 -7.24 0.77
C PHE A 48 -4.13 -7.92 0.02
N HIS A 49 -4.04 -9.24 -0.18
CA HIS A 49 -5.08 -10.06 -0.79
C HIS A 49 -6.07 -10.61 0.24
N ALA A 50 -6.31 -9.87 1.35
CA ALA A 50 -7.31 -10.26 2.33
C ALA A 50 -8.68 -10.48 1.65
N ALA A 51 -9.37 -11.55 2.05
CA ALA A 51 -10.62 -11.98 1.41
C ALA A 51 -11.75 -10.94 1.50
N ASP A 52 -11.69 -10.03 2.46
CA ASP A 52 -12.63 -8.91 2.60
C ASP A 52 -12.37 -7.77 1.58
N GLY A 53 -11.31 -7.86 0.78
CA GLY A 53 -10.91 -6.86 -0.20
C GLY A 53 -10.35 -5.56 0.39
N SER A 54 -10.09 -5.53 1.70
CA SER A 54 -9.65 -4.32 2.42
C SER A 54 -8.32 -3.77 1.90
N GLY A 55 -7.37 -4.65 1.54
CA GLY A 55 -6.08 -4.26 0.97
C GLY A 55 -6.20 -3.59 -0.40
N TYR A 56 -7.11 -4.07 -1.26
CA TYR A 56 -7.37 -3.46 -2.56
C TYR A 56 -8.05 -2.10 -2.43
N ARG A 57 -9.07 -1.99 -1.57
CA ARG A 57 -9.76 -0.71 -1.33
C ARG A 57 -8.80 0.36 -0.82
N PHE A 58 -7.96 -0.01 0.15
CA PHE A 58 -6.91 0.87 0.66
C PHE A 58 -5.97 1.38 -0.45
N LEU A 59 -5.49 0.47 -1.31
CA LEU A 59 -4.59 0.86 -2.40
C LEU A 59 -5.30 1.76 -3.42
N ALA A 60 -6.57 1.48 -3.74
CA ALA A 60 -7.37 2.28 -4.65
C ALA A 60 -7.57 3.71 -4.13
N ASP A 61 -7.98 3.87 -2.87
CA ASP A 61 -8.18 5.18 -2.23
C ASP A 61 -6.89 6.01 -2.25
N LEU A 62 -5.76 5.37 -1.93
CA LEU A 62 -4.45 6.02 -1.97
C LEU A 62 -4.04 6.41 -3.40
N VAL A 63 -4.28 5.55 -4.40
CA VAL A 63 -3.98 5.86 -5.80
C VAL A 63 -4.82 7.04 -6.29
N ILE A 64 -6.11 7.09 -5.96
CA ILE A 64 -6.98 8.23 -6.30
C ILE A 64 -6.43 9.52 -5.70
N GLN A 65 -6.03 9.48 -4.42
CA GLN A 65 -5.43 10.62 -3.73
C GLN A 65 -4.10 11.05 -4.40
N LEU A 66 -3.19 10.10 -4.63
CA LEU A 66 -1.89 10.36 -5.26
C LEU A 66 -2.06 10.88 -6.69
N ASN A 67 -3.02 10.38 -7.45
CA ASN A 67 -3.25 10.81 -8.83
C ASN A 67 -3.64 12.29 -8.90
N GLY A 68 -4.29 12.83 -7.86
CA GLY A 68 -4.65 14.25 -7.79
C GLY A 68 -3.46 15.22 -7.77
N PHE A 69 -2.27 14.79 -7.32
CA PHE A 69 -1.10 15.68 -7.24
C PHE A 69 0.22 15.09 -7.75
N ASN A 70 0.31 13.77 -7.91
CA ASN A 70 1.47 13.08 -8.47
C ASN A 70 1.08 11.74 -9.16
N PRO A 71 0.56 11.82 -10.40
CA PRO A 71 0.20 10.65 -11.21
C PRO A 71 1.34 9.64 -11.41
N GLN A 72 2.60 10.09 -11.41
CA GLN A 72 3.76 9.22 -11.58
C GLN A 72 4.03 8.33 -10.36
N ILE A 73 3.77 8.83 -9.14
CA ILE A 73 3.83 7.98 -7.94
C ILE A 73 2.63 7.03 -7.94
N ALA A 74 1.44 7.52 -8.29
CA ALA A 74 0.21 6.74 -8.33
C ALA A 74 0.34 5.52 -9.26
N SER A 75 0.84 5.71 -10.48
CA SER A 75 1.01 4.63 -11.47
C SER A 75 1.95 3.52 -10.97
N ARG A 76 3.02 3.87 -10.25
CA ARG A 76 3.95 2.90 -9.66
C ARG A 76 3.30 2.02 -8.58
N GLN A 77 2.27 2.51 -7.89
CA GLN A 77 1.58 1.73 -6.86
C GLN A 77 0.58 0.72 -7.45
N LEU A 78 0.23 0.80 -8.74
CA LEU A 78 -0.74 -0.09 -9.38
C LEU A 78 -0.17 -1.46 -9.78
N ALA A 79 1.15 -1.64 -9.78
CA ALA A 79 1.80 -2.88 -10.21
C ALA A 79 1.27 -4.17 -9.52
N PRO A 80 0.90 -4.18 -8.23
CA PRO A 80 0.28 -5.36 -7.60
C PRO A 80 -1.08 -5.74 -8.22
N LEU A 81 -1.86 -4.76 -8.67
CA LEU A 81 -3.20 -5.00 -9.26
C LEU A 81 -3.13 -5.55 -10.69
N THR A 82 -2.01 -5.39 -11.40
CA THR A 82 -1.87 -5.93 -12.77
C THR A 82 -1.68 -7.44 -12.80
N ARG A 83 -1.43 -8.07 -11.64
CA ARG A 83 -1.15 -9.51 -11.51
C ARG A 83 -2.37 -10.32 -11.09
N TRP A 84 -3.59 -9.77 -11.22
CA TRP A 84 -4.83 -10.38 -10.74
C TRP A 84 -5.06 -11.82 -11.21
N ARG A 85 -4.67 -12.18 -12.44
CA ARG A 85 -4.82 -13.56 -12.96
C ARG A 85 -4.00 -14.63 -12.23
N LYS A 86 -3.12 -14.24 -11.31
CA LYS A 86 -2.33 -15.17 -10.49
C LYS A 86 -3.03 -15.55 -9.19
N TYR A 87 -4.20 -14.98 -8.92
CA TYR A 87 -4.95 -15.14 -7.69
C TYR A 87 -6.36 -15.63 -8.03
N ASP A 88 -6.92 -16.39 -7.11
CA ASP A 88 -8.19 -17.12 -7.25
C ASP A 88 -9.42 -16.20 -7.05
#